data_AF-A0A4R3YIB7-F1
#
_entry.id   AF-A0A4R3YIB7-F1
#
_cell.length_a   1.000
_cell.length_b   1.000
_cell.length_c   1.000
_cell.angle_alpha   90.00
_cell.angle_beta   90.00
_cell.angle_gamma   90.00
#
_symmetry.space_group_name_H-M   'P 1'
#
loop_
_entity.id
_entity.type
_entity.pdbx_description
1 polymer ?
#
loop_
_entity_poly.entity_id
_entity_poly.type
_entity_poly.pdbx_seq_one_letter_code
_entity_poly.pdbx_strand_id
1 'polypeptide(L)'
;MPIRIARAEPSQADILCDIERAAVELFRGHEAWPSYSTMTLPRDVVHDLITRGFVWIALDGDVVVGFVCLDVEQGGDTVGIAEIDVLPAYGRRGIGASLLEHACEWAREAGFRRVDLGTLADVPWNAPFYAKHGFVVKDKRAPEFAFALERDRENGFPDRLRVFMSRELKPLAAGDWTVWPAPAKLNLFLRITGRRPDGYHELQTVFRLLDWGDEVRLRVRADGAIARPVAVDGVAEEADLTVRAARLLAGHTGVSLGAEIEVRKRIPMGGGLGGGSSDAATVLVGLNALWGTGLNEDALATLGLKLGADVPVFVRGRSAWAEGVGERLSPIKLPRRWYVVLDPREHVPTAALFQASELTRNAAPATISSFVSGDSAENAFEPAVRARHPRVAAALDWLGRHGRARLSGSGGCVFLETRTHEAALGVALRCPEAFVAHVAAGVDPSPLHLARQRILARRAAKQ
;
A
#
# COMPACT_ATOMS: atom_id res chain seq x y z
N MET A 1 -23.93 19.77 -7.53
CA MET A 1 -24.05 18.59 -6.64
C MET A 1 -23.05 18.76 -5.49
N PRO A 2 -23.15 18.07 -4.34
CA PRO A 2 -22.09 18.15 -3.34
C PRO A 2 -20.78 17.61 -3.91
N ILE A 3 -19.66 18.26 -3.58
CA ILE A 3 -18.32 17.79 -3.96
C ILE A 3 -18.07 16.42 -3.32
N ARG A 4 -17.63 15.45 -4.12
CA ARG A 4 -17.26 14.12 -3.66
C ARG A 4 -15.74 13.99 -3.60
N ILE A 5 -15.21 13.48 -2.49
CA ILE A 5 -13.79 13.11 -2.41
C ILE A 5 -13.65 11.63 -2.68
N ALA A 6 -12.75 11.28 -3.59
CA ALA A 6 -12.43 9.91 -3.93
C ALA A 6 -10.91 9.75 -3.99
N ARG A 7 -10.47 8.50 -3.99
CA ARG A 7 -9.07 8.19 -4.24
C ARG A 7 -8.78 8.32 -5.73
N ALA A 8 -7.60 8.83 -6.06
CA ALA A 8 -7.19 8.97 -7.46
C ALA A 8 -6.98 7.61 -8.14
N GLU A 9 -7.19 7.56 -9.44
CA GLU A 9 -6.89 6.44 -10.33
C GLU A 9 -5.71 6.77 -11.25
N PRO A 10 -4.89 5.78 -11.65
CA PRO A 10 -3.70 6.05 -12.48
C PRO A 10 -4.00 6.80 -13.79
N SER A 11 -5.18 6.59 -14.37
CA SER A 11 -5.69 7.28 -15.57
C SER A 11 -5.86 8.79 -15.38
N GLN A 12 -5.91 9.28 -14.14
CA GLN A 12 -6.14 10.68 -13.81
C GLN A 12 -4.85 11.48 -13.62
N ALA A 13 -3.67 10.85 -13.70
CA ALA A 13 -2.40 11.52 -13.43
C ALA A 13 -2.19 12.79 -14.28
N ASP A 14 -2.53 12.73 -15.57
CA ASP A 14 -2.41 13.88 -16.49
C ASP A 14 -3.31 15.04 -16.07
N ILE A 15 -4.53 14.74 -15.63
CA ILE A 15 -5.49 15.75 -15.15
C ILE A 15 -4.96 16.43 -13.89
N LEU A 16 -4.30 15.70 -12.98
CA LEU A 16 -3.75 16.31 -11.76
C LEU A 16 -2.60 17.26 -12.09
N CYS A 17 -1.73 16.88 -13.04
CA CYS A 17 -0.69 17.77 -13.53
C CYS A 17 -1.27 19.03 -14.22
N ASP A 18 -2.39 18.92 -14.93
CA ASP A 18 -3.08 20.10 -15.50
C ASP A 18 -3.64 21.03 -14.43
N ILE A 19 -4.22 20.45 -13.36
CA ILE A 19 -4.76 21.23 -12.23
C ILE A 19 -3.64 21.98 -11.51
N GLU A 20 -2.52 21.31 -11.24
CA GLU A 20 -1.34 21.92 -10.62
C GLU A 20 -0.82 23.09 -11.46
N ARG A 21 -0.63 22.90 -12.77
CA ARG A 21 -0.22 23.98 -13.69
C ARG A 21 -1.17 25.16 -13.64
N ALA A 22 -2.48 24.91 -13.63
CA ALA A 22 -3.49 25.96 -13.55
C ALA A 22 -3.49 26.68 -12.19
N ALA A 23 -3.22 25.98 -11.09
CA ALA A 23 -3.13 26.56 -9.75
C ALA A 23 -1.86 27.39 -9.58
N VAL A 24 -0.73 26.93 -10.12
CA VAL A 24 0.56 27.63 -10.10
C VAL A 24 0.46 29.02 -10.73
N GLU A 25 -0.35 29.19 -11.79
CA GLU A 25 -0.61 30.48 -12.46
C GLU A 25 -1.11 31.58 -11.50
N LEU A 26 -1.72 31.22 -10.36
CA LEU A 26 -2.14 32.19 -9.34
C LEU A 26 -0.96 32.89 -8.66
N PHE A 27 0.25 32.33 -8.73
CA PHE A 27 1.46 32.94 -8.22
C PHE A 27 2.12 33.89 -9.23
N ARG A 28 1.56 34.08 -10.43
CA ARG A 28 2.13 35.01 -11.43
C ARG A 28 2.25 36.42 -10.86
N GLY A 29 3.46 36.96 -10.89
CA GLY A 29 3.80 38.26 -10.29
C GLY A 29 4.22 38.21 -8.81
N HIS A 30 4.14 37.04 -8.17
CA HIS A 30 4.70 36.78 -6.84
C HIS A 30 6.20 36.45 -6.94
N GLU A 31 6.97 36.76 -5.89
CA GLU A 31 8.41 36.46 -5.86
C GLU A 31 8.72 34.96 -5.96
N ALA A 32 7.83 34.11 -5.46
CA ALA A 32 7.97 32.65 -5.55
C ALA A 32 7.70 32.08 -6.96
N TRP A 33 7.19 32.90 -7.89
CA TRP A 33 6.82 32.46 -9.25
C TRP A 33 7.95 31.73 -10.00
N PRO A 34 9.21 32.20 -10.03
CA PRO A 34 10.27 31.49 -10.74
C PRO A 34 10.50 30.08 -10.19
N SER A 35 10.32 29.87 -8.89
CA SER A 35 10.43 28.54 -8.27
C SER A 35 9.23 27.67 -8.65
N TYR A 36 8.00 28.16 -8.51
CA TYR A 36 6.81 27.35 -8.81
C TYR A 36 6.61 27.06 -10.30
N SER A 37 6.91 28.01 -11.19
CA SER A 37 6.75 27.82 -12.63
C SER A 37 7.77 26.85 -13.26
N THR A 38 8.85 26.54 -12.56
CA THR A 38 9.87 25.57 -12.99
C THR A 38 9.74 24.23 -12.27
N MET A 39 9.15 24.22 -11.07
CA MET A 39 8.82 23.02 -10.31
C MET A 39 7.44 22.50 -10.74
N THR A 40 7.39 21.76 -11.85
CA THR A 40 6.17 21.03 -12.23
C THR A 40 6.12 19.69 -11.52
N LEU A 41 4.97 19.31 -10.97
CA LEU A 41 4.75 17.97 -10.44
C LEU A 41 4.86 16.93 -11.57
N PRO A 42 5.94 16.12 -11.63
CA PRO A 42 6.17 15.22 -12.77
C PRO A 42 5.10 14.13 -12.83
N ARG A 43 4.59 13.86 -14.03
CA ARG A 43 3.50 12.88 -14.25
C ARG A 43 3.81 11.51 -13.64
N ASP A 44 5.05 11.07 -13.74
CA ASP A 44 5.54 9.80 -13.21
C ASP A 44 5.55 9.76 -11.67
N VAL A 45 5.91 10.87 -11.03
CA VAL A 45 5.79 11.04 -9.57
C VAL A 45 4.33 11.01 -9.13
N VAL A 46 3.44 11.71 -9.85
CA VAL A 46 1.99 11.66 -9.58
C VAL A 46 1.48 10.23 -9.70
N HIS A 47 1.82 9.54 -10.79
CA HIS A 47 1.39 8.17 -11.03
C HIS A 47 1.86 7.20 -9.93
N ASP A 48 3.10 7.35 -9.46
CA ASP A 48 3.65 6.56 -8.35
C ASP A 48 2.85 6.79 -7.05
N LEU A 49 2.61 8.05 -6.68
CA LEU A 49 1.84 8.41 -5.49
C LEU A 49 0.39 7.91 -5.56
N ILE A 50 -0.24 7.99 -6.74
CA ILE A 50 -1.58 7.42 -6.99
C ILE A 50 -1.55 5.91 -6.76
N THR A 51 -0.56 5.22 -7.32
CA THR A 51 -0.43 3.76 -7.24
C THR A 51 -0.21 3.30 -5.79
N ARG A 52 0.60 4.03 -5.02
CA ARG A 52 0.80 3.81 -3.58
C ARG A 52 -0.45 4.17 -2.77
N GLY A 53 -1.39 4.88 -3.36
CA GLY A 53 -2.62 5.36 -2.76
C GLY A 53 -2.33 6.38 -1.68
N PHE A 54 -1.68 7.48 -2.07
CA PHE A 54 -1.52 8.67 -1.24
C PHE A 54 -2.13 9.92 -1.88
N VAL A 55 -2.97 9.72 -2.90
CA VAL A 55 -3.62 10.82 -3.63
C VAL A 55 -5.14 10.69 -3.56
N TRP A 56 -5.79 11.80 -3.25
CA TRP A 56 -7.25 11.96 -3.30
C TRP A 56 -7.62 13.12 -4.20
N ILE A 57 -8.77 12.99 -4.85
CA ILE A 57 -9.33 13.95 -5.79
C ILE A 57 -10.67 14.47 -5.28
N ALA A 58 -10.97 15.73 -5.59
CA ALA A 58 -12.29 16.32 -5.46
C ALA A 58 -13.01 16.29 -6.80
N LEU A 59 -14.26 15.83 -6.78
CA LEU A 59 -15.11 15.68 -7.95
C LEU A 59 -16.33 16.58 -7.85
N ASP A 60 -16.59 17.37 -8.89
CA ASP A 60 -17.88 18.02 -9.13
C ASP A 60 -18.60 17.28 -10.27
N GLY A 61 -19.56 16.42 -9.91
CA GLY A 61 -20.05 15.38 -10.81
C GLY A 61 -18.93 14.38 -11.12
N ASP A 62 -18.59 14.24 -12.40
CA ASP A 62 -17.50 13.38 -12.89
C ASP A 62 -16.21 14.16 -13.22
N VAL A 63 -16.21 15.48 -13.01
CA VAL A 63 -15.06 16.34 -13.31
C VAL A 63 -14.15 16.43 -12.10
N VAL A 64 -12.86 16.11 -12.28
CA VAL A 64 -11.82 16.33 -11.27
C VAL A 64 -11.52 17.82 -11.19
N VAL A 65 -11.71 18.42 -10.01
CA VAL A 65 -11.59 19.87 -9.79
C VAL A 65 -10.50 20.26 -8.79
N GLY A 66 -9.90 19.28 -8.12
CA GLY A 66 -8.79 19.48 -7.20
C GLY A 66 -8.25 18.15 -6.68
N PHE A 67 -7.10 18.17 -6.02
CA PHE A 67 -6.49 17.00 -5.43
C PHE A 67 -5.63 17.33 -4.21
N VAL A 68 -5.31 16.31 -3.42
CA VAL A 68 -4.33 16.37 -2.34
C VAL A 68 -3.43 15.14 -2.40
N CYS A 69 -2.12 15.36 -2.29
CA CYS A 69 -1.09 14.34 -2.25
C CYS A 69 -0.47 14.30 -0.85
N LEU A 70 -0.38 13.11 -0.25
CA LEU A 70 0.33 12.89 1.00
C LEU A 70 1.73 12.33 0.74
N ASP A 71 2.66 12.72 1.61
CA ASP A 71 4.03 12.21 1.69
C ASP A 71 4.23 11.44 3.01
N VAL A 72 4.53 10.15 2.89
CA VAL A 72 4.76 9.25 4.04
C VAL A 72 6.24 8.94 4.28
N GLU A 73 7.15 9.54 3.50
CA GLU A 73 8.58 9.23 3.57
C GLU A 73 9.26 9.81 4.81
N GLN A 74 8.61 10.75 5.51
CA GLN A 74 9.12 11.33 6.76
C GLN A 74 9.24 10.30 7.91
N GLY A 75 8.61 9.13 7.79
CA GLY A 75 8.68 8.06 8.77
C GLY A 75 8.04 8.40 10.12
N GLY A 76 7.99 7.42 11.03
CA GLY A 76 7.48 7.64 12.39
C GLY A 76 5.96 7.81 12.46
N ASP A 77 5.52 8.78 13.27
CA ASP A 77 4.11 9.05 13.58
C ASP A 77 3.55 10.29 12.87
N THR A 78 4.26 10.81 11.87
CA THR A 78 3.90 12.02 11.13
C THR A 78 3.74 11.73 9.63
N VAL A 79 2.89 12.51 8.97
CA VAL A 79 2.67 12.46 7.51
C VAL A 79 2.68 13.88 6.95
N GLY A 80 3.24 14.07 5.76
CA GLY A 80 3.27 15.36 5.06
C GLY A 80 2.11 15.53 4.09
N ILE A 81 1.68 16.77 3.83
CA ILE A 81 0.98 17.13 2.60
C ILE A 81 2.05 17.58 1.61
N ALA A 82 2.21 16.81 0.54
CA ALA A 82 3.15 17.11 -0.54
C ALA A 82 2.62 18.23 -1.43
N GLU A 83 1.34 18.15 -1.78
CA GLU A 83 0.68 19.08 -2.71
C GLU A 83 -0.83 19.13 -2.45
N ILE A 84 -1.45 20.29 -2.66
CA ILE A 84 -2.90 20.44 -2.64
C ILE A 84 -3.33 21.58 -3.55
N ASP A 85 -3.99 21.23 -4.64
CA ASP A 85 -4.41 22.18 -5.66
C ASP A 85 -5.89 22.06 -5.98
N VAL A 86 -6.47 23.19 -6.37
CA VAL A 86 -7.85 23.31 -6.84
C VAL A 86 -7.83 24.17 -8.09
N LEU A 87 -8.57 23.77 -9.12
CA LEU A 87 -8.74 24.56 -10.33
C LEU A 87 -9.16 26.00 -9.96
N PRO A 88 -8.53 27.04 -10.50
CA PRO A 88 -8.85 28.43 -10.17
C PRO A 88 -10.34 28.79 -10.32
N ALA A 89 -11.01 28.26 -11.36
CA ALA A 89 -12.43 28.46 -11.59
C ALA A 89 -13.34 27.90 -10.47
N TYR A 90 -12.81 26.96 -9.68
CA TYR A 90 -13.46 26.32 -8.54
C TYR A 90 -12.94 26.86 -7.18
N GLY A 91 -12.04 27.83 -7.21
CA GLY A 91 -11.51 28.48 -6.00
C GLY A 91 -12.60 29.11 -5.14
N ARG A 92 -12.33 29.23 -3.83
CA ARG A 92 -13.24 29.81 -2.81
C ARG A 92 -14.60 29.10 -2.65
N ARG A 93 -14.74 27.86 -3.12
CA ARG A 93 -15.93 27.01 -2.95
C ARG A 93 -15.82 25.99 -1.80
N GLY A 94 -14.77 26.09 -0.98
CA GLY A 94 -14.51 25.16 0.14
C GLY A 94 -13.84 23.83 -0.27
N ILE A 95 -13.55 23.59 -1.55
CA ILE A 95 -12.96 22.34 -2.04
C ILE A 95 -11.59 22.05 -1.40
N GLY A 96 -10.70 23.03 -1.34
CA GLY A 96 -9.38 22.88 -0.69
C GLY A 96 -9.51 22.55 0.80
N ALA A 97 -10.48 23.15 1.49
CA ALA A 97 -10.79 22.82 2.88
C ALA A 97 -11.28 21.37 3.03
N SER A 98 -12.18 20.91 2.14
CA SER A 98 -12.67 19.54 2.15
C SER A 98 -11.54 18.51 1.91
N LEU A 99 -10.66 18.78 0.93
CA LEU A 99 -9.48 17.94 0.66
C LEU A 99 -8.53 17.88 1.86
N LEU A 100 -8.23 19.03 2.47
CA LEU A 100 -7.36 19.13 3.64
C LEU A 100 -7.92 18.38 4.86
N GLU A 101 -9.21 18.55 5.18
CA GLU A 101 -9.84 17.85 6.30
C GLU A 101 -9.94 16.36 6.03
N HIS A 102 -10.24 15.94 4.80
CA HIS A 102 -10.25 14.53 4.42
C HIS A 102 -8.86 13.88 4.58
N ALA A 103 -7.80 14.57 4.16
CA ALA A 103 -6.43 14.10 4.33
C ALA A 103 -6.03 13.99 5.81
N CYS A 104 -6.39 14.98 6.64
CA CYS A 104 -6.16 14.94 8.09
C CYS A 104 -6.95 13.81 8.77
N GLU A 105 -8.19 13.56 8.35
CA GLU A 105 -9.02 12.50 8.89
C GLU A 105 -8.47 11.13 8.53
N TRP A 106 -8.11 10.89 7.27
CA TRP A 106 -7.46 9.64 6.88
C TRP A 106 -6.14 9.43 7.64
N ALA A 107 -5.33 10.47 7.80
CA ALA A 107 -4.09 10.38 8.57
C ALA A 107 -4.35 9.99 10.03
N ARG A 108 -5.41 10.55 10.63
CA ARG A 108 -5.86 10.23 11.98
C ARG A 108 -6.29 8.76 12.08
N GLU A 109 -7.14 8.30 11.16
CA GLU A 109 -7.61 6.90 11.09
C GLU A 109 -6.43 5.92 10.87
N ALA A 110 -5.40 6.32 10.13
CA ALA A 110 -4.18 5.54 9.90
C ALA A 110 -3.17 5.56 11.08
N GLY A 111 -3.54 6.24 12.18
CA GLY A 111 -2.79 6.29 13.42
C GLY A 111 -1.67 7.34 13.46
N PHE A 112 -1.60 8.26 12.49
CA PHE A 112 -0.66 9.37 12.57
C PHE A 112 -1.06 10.34 13.69
N ARG A 113 -0.07 10.96 14.32
CA ARG A 113 -0.24 11.96 15.38
C ARG A 113 -0.30 13.37 14.81
N ARG A 114 0.44 13.64 13.73
CA ARG A 114 0.66 14.99 13.20
C ARG A 114 0.65 15.00 11.67
N VAL A 115 0.14 16.08 11.10
CA VAL A 115 0.27 16.40 9.67
C VAL A 115 1.15 17.62 9.51
N ASP A 116 2.15 17.52 8.63
CA ASP A 116 3.11 18.58 8.34
C ASP A 116 2.96 19.08 6.90
N LEU A 117 3.28 20.35 6.66
CA LEU A 117 3.30 20.93 5.31
C LEU A 117 4.28 22.09 5.20
N GLY A 118 4.78 22.33 3.99
CA GLY A 118 5.52 23.54 3.61
C GLY A 118 4.64 24.45 2.76
N THR A 119 4.63 25.75 3.04
CA THR A 119 3.79 26.71 2.31
C THR A 119 4.37 28.13 2.33
N LEU A 120 3.67 29.10 1.73
CA LEU A 120 4.06 30.52 1.72
C LEU A 120 3.43 31.28 2.87
N ALA A 121 4.22 32.14 3.51
CA ALA A 121 3.78 32.93 4.67
C ALA A 121 2.83 34.09 4.30
N ASP A 122 3.07 34.70 3.15
CA ASP A 122 2.53 36.00 2.72
C ASP A 122 1.37 35.89 1.73
N VAL A 123 1.02 34.66 1.30
CA VAL A 123 -0.08 34.42 0.38
C VAL A 123 -1.38 34.10 1.14
N PRO A 124 -2.48 34.86 0.95
CA PRO A 124 -3.72 34.69 1.73
C PRO A 124 -4.36 33.31 1.66
N TRP A 125 -4.17 32.58 0.57
CA TRP A 125 -4.69 31.21 0.38
C TRP A 125 -3.70 30.10 0.77
N ASN A 126 -2.55 30.46 1.37
CA ASN A 126 -1.52 29.54 1.88
C ASN A 126 -1.51 29.53 3.41
N ALA A 127 -0.48 30.05 4.09
CA ALA A 127 -0.36 29.96 5.55
C ALA A 127 -1.61 30.44 6.32
N PRO A 128 -2.27 31.56 5.95
CA PRO A 128 -3.52 31.97 6.60
C PRO A 128 -4.69 31.00 6.38
N PHE A 129 -4.75 30.29 5.25
CA PHE A 129 -5.72 29.24 5.00
C PHE A 129 -5.49 28.06 5.95
N TYR A 130 -4.26 27.52 6.01
CA TYR A 130 -3.95 26.40 6.90
C TYR A 130 -4.11 26.75 8.39
N ALA A 131 -3.80 27.98 8.78
CA ALA A 131 -4.01 28.45 10.16
C ALA A 131 -5.49 28.36 10.59
N LYS A 132 -6.43 28.68 9.70
CA LYS A 132 -7.88 28.51 9.94
C LYS A 132 -8.29 27.04 10.15
N HIS A 133 -7.51 26.12 9.60
CA HIS A 133 -7.70 24.67 9.72
C HIS A 133 -6.84 24.04 10.83
N GLY A 134 -6.33 24.86 11.77
CA GLY A 134 -5.64 24.39 12.97
C GLY A 134 -4.17 24.04 12.78
N PHE A 135 -3.56 24.42 11.65
CA PHE A 135 -2.12 24.34 11.48
C PHE A 135 -1.42 25.51 12.18
N VAL A 136 -0.28 25.25 12.80
CA VAL A 136 0.53 26.25 13.50
C VAL A 136 1.91 26.29 12.88
N VAL A 137 2.44 27.49 12.65
CA VAL A 137 3.81 27.70 12.16
C VAL A 137 4.81 27.07 13.13
N LYS A 138 5.79 26.37 12.59
CA LYS A 138 6.88 25.74 13.35
C LYS A 138 8.21 26.43 13.07
N ASP A 139 9.19 26.17 13.94
CA ASP A 139 10.57 26.54 13.64
C ASP A 139 11.03 25.75 12.41
N LYS A 140 11.33 26.48 11.33
CA LYS A 140 11.79 25.89 10.08
C LYS A 140 13.11 25.14 10.22
N ARG A 141 13.88 25.40 11.28
CA ARG A 141 15.15 24.72 11.57
C ARG A 141 14.99 23.51 12.49
N ALA A 142 13.76 23.18 12.89
CA ALA A 142 13.51 21.99 13.69
C ALA A 142 13.89 20.72 12.89
N PRO A 143 14.44 19.68 13.54
CA PRO A 143 14.95 18.49 12.85
C PRO A 143 13.94 17.80 11.93
N GLU A 144 12.64 17.82 12.27
CA GLU A 144 11.59 17.25 11.43
C GLU A 144 11.47 17.89 10.04
N PHE A 145 11.86 19.15 9.88
CA PHE A 145 11.79 19.87 8.61
C PHE A 145 13.13 19.91 7.86
N ALA A 146 14.19 19.30 8.41
CA ALA A 146 15.53 19.37 7.82
C ALA A 146 15.56 18.89 6.36
N PHE A 147 14.88 17.78 6.06
CA PHE A 147 14.79 17.26 4.69
C PHE A 147 14.05 18.21 3.74
N ALA A 148 12.88 18.70 4.16
CA ALA A 148 12.08 19.62 3.35
C ALA A 148 12.81 20.95 3.11
N LEU A 149 13.51 21.46 4.13
CA LEU A 149 14.32 22.67 4.04
C LEU A 149 15.53 22.50 3.11
N GLU A 150 16.19 21.34 3.15
CA GLU A 150 17.30 21.06 2.23
C GLU A 150 16.80 20.96 0.79
N ARG A 151 15.67 20.30 0.57
CA ARG A 151 15.02 20.25 -0.75
C ARG A 151 14.66 21.65 -1.27
N ASP A 152 14.14 22.53 -0.41
CA ASP A 152 13.86 23.92 -0.80
C ASP A 152 15.17 24.65 -1.21
N ARG A 153 16.28 24.42 -0.50
CA ARG A 153 17.59 25.02 -0.84
C ARG A 153 18.16 24.49 -2.15
N GLU A 154 18.12 23.18 -2.36
CA GLU A 154 18.60 22.54 -3.60
C GLU A 154 17.83 23.05 -4.83
N ASN A 155 16.53 23.34 -4.66
CA ASN A 155 15.68 23.92 -5.71
C ASN A 155 15.79 25.46 -5.80
N GLY A 156 16.64 26.10 -5.00
CA GLY A 156 16.80 27.56 -5.00
C GLY A 156 15.58 28.33 -4.51
N PHE A 157 14.71 27.71 -3.70
CA PHE A 157 13.51 28.36 -3.17
C PHE A 157 13.89 29.46 -2.16
N PRO A 158 13.31 30.67 -2.22
CA PRO A 158 13.65 31.74 -1.28
C PRO A 158 13.26 31.40 0.17
N ASP A 159 14.25 31.17 1.05
CA ASP A 159 14.03 30.72 2.43
C ASP A 159 13.02 31.59 3.19
N ARG A 160 13.10 32.93 3.01
CA ARG A 160 12.24 33.88 3.73
C ARG A 160 10.75 33.74 3.40
N LEU A 161 10.41 33.17 2.25
CA LEU A 161 9.02 32.97 1.83
C LEU A 161 8.44 31.67 2.41
N ARG A 162 9.29 30.66 2.64
CA ARG A 162 8.86 29.36 3.16
C ARG A 162 8.56 29.43 4.65
N VAL A 163 7.38 28.93 5.01
CA VAL A 163 7.03 28.51 6.36
C VAL A 163 6.64 27.04 6.37
N PHE A 164 7.01 26.35 7.45
CA PHE A 164 6.50 25.02 7.74
C PHE A 164 5.43 25.12 8.81
N MET A 165 4.37 24.33 8.66
CA MET A 165 3.25 24.31 9.58
C MET A 165 2.90 22.87 9.93
N SER A 166 2.43 22.66 11.16
CA SER A 166 1.93 21.37 11.60
C SER A 166 0.55 21.47 12.22
N ARG A 167 -0.24 20.42 12.07
CA ARG A 167 -1.48 20.19 12.82
C ARG A 167 -1.38 18.91 13.62
N GLU A 168 -1.55 19.01 14.93
CA GLU A 168 -1.74 17.85 15.80
C GLU A 168 -3.13 17.25 15.59
N LEU A 169 -3.19 15.94 15.39
CA LEU A 169 -4.43 15.20 15.13
C LEU A 169 -5.05 14.71 16.42
N LYS A 170 -6.37 14.90 16.54
CA LYS A 170 -7.16 14.40 17.67
C LYS A 170 -6.97 12.89 17.83
N PRO A 171 -6.87 12.35 19.07
CA PRO A 171 -6.76 10.92 19.29
C PRO A 171 -7.93 10.12 18.68
N LEU A 172 -7.71 8.84 18.40
CA LEU A 172 -8.78 7.91 18.04
C LEU A 172 -9.76 7.73 19.21
N ALA A 173 -11.06 7.75 18.93
CA ALA A 173 -12.13 7.45 19.86
C ALA A 173 -12.63 6.01 19.68
N ALA A 174 -13.37 5.51 20.67
CA ALA A 174 -14.04 4.22 20.55
C ALA A 174 -15.14 4.32 19.48
N GLY A 175 -15.18 3.36 18.56
CA GLY A 175 -16.12 3.37 17.43
C GLY A 175 -15.68 4.21 16.23
N ASP A 176 -14.49 4.82 16.26
CA ASP A 176 -13.90 5.40 15.05
C ASP A 176 -13.48 4.32 14.06
N TRP A 177 -13.43 4.69 12.78
CA TRP A 177 -12.71 3.91 11.78
C TRP A 177 -11.20 3.99 12.02
N THR A 178 -10.52 2.92 11.66
CA THR A 178 -9.05 2.84 11.62
C THR A 178 -8.63 2.25 10.29
N VAL A 179 -7.53 2.74 9.74
CA VAL A 179 -7.02 2.36 8.40
C VAL A 179 -5.75 1.53 8.55
N TRP A 180 -5.73 0.37 7.90
CA TRP A 180 -4.67 -0.62 8.00
C TRP A 180 -4.18 -1.04 6.60
N PRO A 181 -2.88 -0.98 6.30
CA PRO A 181 -2.36 -1.49 5.04
C PRO A 181 -2.34 -3.02 5.04
N ALA A 182 -2.76 -3.63 3.93
CA ALA A 182 -2.67 -5.06 3.66
C ALA A 182 -1.68 -5.29 2.50
N PRO A 183 -0.37 -5.39 2.76
CA PRO A 183 0.65 -5.39 1.72
C PRO A 183 0.59 -6.64 0.83
N ALA A 184 1.03 -6.51 -0.42
CA ALA A 184 1.28 -7.66 -1.30
C ALA A 184 2.57 -8.39 -0.92
N LYS A 185 2.74 -9.60 -1.47
CA LYS A 185 4.00 -10.35 -1.43
C LYS A 185 4.43 -10.78 -2.82
N LEU A 186 5.72 -11.08 -2.95
CA LEU A 186 6.30 -11.84 -4.05
C LEU A 186 6.89 -13.15 -3.53
N ASN A 187 6.85 -14.19 -4.35
CA ASN A 187 7.68 -15.37 -4.19
C ASN A 187 8.96 -15.17 -5.04
N LEU A 188 10.10 -14.86 -4.41
CA LEU A 188 11.34 -14.59 -5.15
C LEU A 188 11.89 -15.82 -5.89
N PHE A 189 11.48 -16.99 -5.43
CA PHE A 189 11.54 -18.30 -6.10
C PHE A 189 10.43 -19.17 -5.50
N LEU A 190 10.07 -20.28 -6.16
CA LEU A 190 9.12 -21.26 -5.61
C LEU A 190 9.46 -22.66 -6.13
N ARG A 191 9.76 -23.59 -5.23
CA ARG A 191 9.98 -25.00 -5.54
C ARG A 191 8.92 -25.88 -4.89
N ILE A 192 8.63 -26.99 -5.55
CA ILE A 192 7.86 -28.10 -4.99
C ILE A 192 8.82 -29.27 -4.80
N THR A 193 9.11 -29.58 -3.55
CA THR A 193 10.11 -30.60 -3.16
C THR A 193 9.48 -31.99 -2.98
N GLY A 194 8.16 -32.06 -2.83
CA GLY A 194 7.46 -33.31 -2.68
C GLY A 194 5.94 -33.16 -2.66
N ARG A 195 5.26 -34.30 -2.54
CA ARG A 195 3.83 -34.38 -2.24
C ARG A 195 3.63 -35.14 -0.93
N ARG A 196 2.82 -34.58 -0.06
CA ARG A 196 2.48 -35.14 1.25
C ARG A 196 1.40 -36.23 1.14
N PRO A 197 1.28 -37.13 2.13
CA PRO A 197 0.23 -38.15 2.16
C PRO A 197 -1.19 -37.58 2.18
N ASP A 198 -1.37 -36.39 2.75
CA ASP A 198 -2.65 -35.65 2.78
C ASP A 198 -3.00 -34.95 1.45
N GLY A 199 -2.16 -35.11 0.41
CA GLY A 199 -2.39 -34.59 -0.92
C GLY A 199 -1.81 -33.20 -1.18
N TYR A 200 -1.36 -32.48 -0.15
CA TYR A 200 -0.70 -31.18 -0.28
C TYR A 200 0.73 -31.30 -0.83
N HIS A 201 1.29 -30.18 -1.30
CA HIS A 201 2.65 -30.10 -1.83
C HIS A 201 3.58 -29.50 -0.79
N GLU A 202 4.75 -30.11 -0.62
CA GLU A 202 5.85 -29.54 0.17
C GLU A 202 6.56 -28.50 -0.70
N LEU A 203 6.69 -27.29 -0.17
CA LEU A 203 7.17 -26.11 -0.87
C LEU A 203 8.44 -25.58 -0.24
N GLN A 204 9.26 -24.91 -1.04
CA GLN A 204 10.30 -23.98 -0.57
C GLN A 204 10.19 -22.67 -1.35
N THR A 205 10.16 -21.55 -0.64
CA THR A 205 10.05 -20.22 -1.26
C THR A 205 10.66 -19.15 -0.37
N VAL A 206 10.98 -17.99 -0.94
CA VAL A 206 11.26 -16.77 -0.18
C VAL A 206 10.16 -15.75 -0.45
N PHE A 207 9.44 -15.40 0.61
CA PHE A 207 8.47 -14.33 0.61
C PHE A 207 9.16 -12.98 0.75
N ARG A 208 8.83 -12.06 -0.15
CA ARG A 208 9.19 -10.65 -0.08
C ARG A 208 7.92 -9.81 0.05
N LEU A 209 7.76 -9.11 1.17
CA LEU A 209 6.66 -8.16 1.35
C LEU A 209 6.93 -6.86 0.60
N LEU A 210 5.87 -6.23 0.10
CA LEU A 210 5.92 -4.99 -0.66
C LEU A 210 5.31 -3.82 0.13
N ASP A 211 5.73 -2.59 -0.16
CA ASP A 211 5.10 -1.35 0.35
C ASP A 211 3.83 -0.94 -0.41
N TRP A 212 3.30 -1.85 -1.22
CA TRP A 212 2.08 -1.73 -2.00
C TRP A 212 1.14 -2.88 -1.67
N GLY A 213 -0.16 -2.61 -1.60
CA GLY A 213 -1.16 -3.64 -1.34
C GLY A 213 -2.55 -3.07 -1.13
N ASP A 214 -3.47 -3.79 -0.51
CA ASP A 214 -4.83 -3.33 -0.22
C ASP A 214 -4.88 -2.37 1.00
N GLU A 215 -6.04 -1.77 1.25
CA GLU A 215 -6.32 -0.98 2.46
C GLU A 215 -7.55 -1.55 3.15
N VAL A 216 -7.41 -1.94 4.41
CA VAL A 216 -8.50 -2.48 5.25
C VAL A 216 -8.89 -1.41 6.27
N ARG A 217 -10.19 -1.09 6.34
CA ARG A 217 -10.73 -0.23 7.39
C ARG A 217 -11.48 -1.07 8.40
N LEU A 218 -11.23 -0.79 9.68
CA LEU A 218 -11.83 -1.51 10.80
C LEU A 218 -12.49 -0.50 11.75
N ARG A 219 -13.74 -0.79 12.14
CA ARG A 219 -14.46 -0.04 13.17
C ARG A 219 -15.01 -1.00 14.21
N VAL A 220 -14.63 -0.81 15.47
CA VAL A 220 -15.09 -1.67 16.57
C VAL A 220 -16.57 -1.43 16.84
N ARG A 221 -17.32 -2.51 17.09
CA ARG A 221 -18.72 -2.48 17.52
C ARG A 221 -18.86 -3.03 18.93
N ALA A 222 -19.85 -2.53 19.67
CA ALA A 222 -20.12 -2.98 21.04
C ALA A 222 -21.16 -4.11 21.14
N ASP A 223 -21.82 -4.47 20.04
CA ASP A 223 -22.93 -5.42 19.98
C ASP A 223 -22.52 -6.85 19.59
N GLY A 224 -21.21 -7.11 19.46
CA GLY A 224 -20.68 -8.41 19.04
C GLY A 224 -20.86 -8.72 17.56
N ALA A 225 -21.52 -7.88 16.77
CA ALA A 225 -21.78 -8.16 15.36
C ALA A 225 -20.53 -7.98 14.50
N ILE A 226 -20.31 -8.88 13.53
CA ILE A 226 -19.28 -8.75 12.51
C ILE A 226 -19.98 -8.51 11.17
N ALA A 227 -19.70 -7.37 10.55
CA ALA A 227 -20.37 -6.94 9.33
C ALA A 227 -19.38 -6.41 8.28
N ARG A 228 -19.69 -6.63 7.01
CA ARG A 228 -19.03 -6.02 5.86
C ARG A 228 -20.01 -5.07 5.15
N PRO A 229 -20.06 -3.77 5.53
CA PRO A 229 -21.11 -2.85 5.07
C PRO A 229 -21.07 -2.58 3.56
N VAL A 230 -19.92 -2.78 2.91
CA VAL A 230 -19.76 -2.64 1.47
C VAL A 230 -19.63 -4.03 0.85
N ALA A 231 -20.54 -4.37 -0.08
CA ALA A 231 -20.46 -5.62 -0.81
C ALA A 231 -19.20 -5.68 -1.68
N VAL A 232 -18.59 -6.86 -1.76
CA VAL A 232 -17.50 -7.15 -2.70
C VAL A 232 -18.07 -8.04 -3.80
N ASP A 233 -18.01 -7.56 -5.04
CA ASP A 233 -18.56 -8.26 -6.20
C ASP A 233 -17.99 -9.70 -6.29
N GLY A 234 -18.90 -10.66 -6.40
CA GLY A 234 -18.55 -12.09 -6.52
C GLY A 234 -18.11 -12.77 -5.21
N VAL A 235 -18.12 -12.09 -4.07
CA VAL A 235 -17.71 -12.68 -2.77
C VAL A 235 -18.83 -12.52 -1.75
N ALA A 236 -19.55 -13.62 -1.47
CA ALA A 236 -20.50 -13.68 -0.36
C ALA A 236 -19.82 -13.34 0.97
N GLU A 237 -20.53 -12.68 1.89
CA GLU A 237 -19.94 -12.18 3.14
C GLU A 237 -19.38 -13.32 4.00
N GLU A 238 -20.03 -14.48 4.02
CA GLU A 238 -19.58 -15.66 4.77
C GLU A 238 -18.35 -16.31 4.16
N ALA A 239 -18.13 -16.13 2.85
CA ALA A 239 -16.98 -16.64 2.14
C ALA A 239 -15.77 -15.68 2.22
N ASP A 240 -16.00 -14.42 2.58
CA ASP A 240 -14.95 -13.40 2.69
C ASP A 240 -13.94 -13.76 3.79
N LEU A 241 -12.66 -13.84 3.41
CA LEU A 241 -11.58 -14.17 4.32
C LEU A 241 -11.45 -13.15 5.47
N THR A 242 -11.83 -11.89 5.25
CA THR A 242 -11.81 -10.85 6.29
C THR A 242 -12.86 -11.09 7.36
N VAL A 243 -14.09 -11.39 6.97
CA VAL A 243 -15.18 -11.73 7.89
C VAL A 243 -14.88 -13.04 8.62
N ARG A 244 -14.37 -14.04 7.90
CA ARG A 244 -13.92 -15.31 8.50
C ARG A 244 -12.78 -15.10 9.50
N ALA A 245 -11.83 -14.23 9.21
CA ALA A 245 -10.75 -13.87 10.13
C ALA A 245 -11.27 -13.25 11.43
N ALA A 246 -12.17 -12.26 11.32
CA ALA A 246 -12.78 -11.62 12.49
C ALA A 246 -13.58 -12.63 13.33
N ARG A 247 -14.40 -13.48 12.70
CA ARG A 247 -15.18 -14.52 13.39
C ARG A 247 -14.29 -15.55 14.07
N LEU A 248 -13.22 -15.97 13.40
CA LEU A 248 -12.24 -16.91 13.95
C LEU A 248 -11.54 -16.33 15.18
N LEU A 249 -11.11 -15.07 15.13
CA LEU A 249 -10.50 -14.40 16.26
C LEU A 249 -11.48 -14.22 17.43
N ALA A 250 -12.72 -13.78 17.14
CA ALA A 250 -13.75 -13.60 18.15
C ALA A 250 -14.07 -14.92 18.86
N GLY A 251 -14.28 -16.00 18.10
CA GLY A 251 -14.54 -17.32 18.65
C GLY A 251 -13.37 -17.90 19.46
N HIS A 252 -12.12 -17.62 19.06
CA HIS A 252 -10.94 -18.06 19.80
C HIS A 252 -10.74 -17.31 21.13
N THR A 253 -11.08 -16.02 21.18
CA THR A 253 -10.80 -15.14 22.32
C THR A 253 -11.99 -14.98 23.26
N GLY A 254 -13.20 -15.30 22.82
CA GLY A 254 -14.43 -15.11 23.58
C GLY A 254 -14.81 -13.63 23.78
N VAL A 255 -14.24 -12.72 22.99
CA VAL A 255 -14.54 -11.29 23.10
C VAL A 255 -16.00 -11.01 22.73
N SER A 256 -16.65 -10.10 23.46
CA SER A 256 -18.04 -9.67 23.19
C SER A 256 -18.14 -8.52 22.18
N LEU A 257 -17.00 -8.02 21.69
CA LEU A 257 -16.93 -6.93 20.72
C LEU A 257 -17.13 -7.45 19.29
N GLY A 258 -17.69 -6.58 18.47
CA GLY A 258 -17.86 -6.79 17.04
C GLY A 258 -16.93 -5.90 16.21
N ALA A 259 -17.09 -5.97 14.89
CA ALA A 259 -16.38 -5.09 13.95
C ALA A 259 -17.16 -4.87 12.65
N GLU A 260 -17.02 -3.68 12.09
CA GLU A 260 -17.27 -3.45 10.67
C GLU A 260 -15.94 -3.46 9.91
N ILE A 261 -15.98 -4.05 8.72
CA ILE A 261 -14.80 -4.26 7.88
C ILE A 261 -15.08 -3.73 6.47
N GLU A 262 -14.25 -2.81 6.00
CA GLU A 262 -14.20 -2.41 4.59
C GLU A 262 -12.84 -2.76 4.01
N VAL A 263 -12.82 -3.22 2.76
CA VAL A 263 -11.57 -3.49 2.05
C VAL A 263 -11.58 -2.72 0.74
N ARG A 264 -10.56 -1.87 0.57
CA ARG A 264 -10.27 -1.23 -0.70
C ARG A 264 -9.20 -2.02 -1.44
N LYS A 265 -9.63 -2.73 -2.48
CA LYS A 265 -8.76 -3.58 -3.29
C LYS A 265 -7.92 -2.78 -4.28
N ARG A 266 -6.64 -3.11 -4.34
CA ARG A 266 -5.62 -2.71 -5.30
C ARG A 266 -4.86 -3.93 -5.83
N ILE A 267 -4.70 -4.97 -5.01
CA ILE A 267 -4.08 -6.22 -5.43
C ILE A 267 -5.06 -7.01 -6.31
N PRO A 268 -4.66 -7.44 -7.52
CA PRO A 268 -5.52 -8.25 -8.38
C PRO A 268 -5.85 -9.60 -7.74
N MET A 269 -7.10 -10.02 -7.86
CA MET A 269 -7.57 -11.30 -7.33
C MET A 269 -6.91 -12.48 -8.04
N GLY A 270 -6.33 -13.40 -7.27
CA GLY A 270 -5.71 -14.60 -7.84
C GLY A 270 -4.43 -14.33 -8.65
N GLY A 271 -3.79 -13.16 -8.49
CA GLY A 271 -2.55 -12.81 -9.19
C GLY A 271 -1.26 -13.42 -8.60
N GLY A 272 -1.35 -14.28 -7.58
CA GLY A 272 -0.17 -14.84 -6.91
C GLY A 272 0.53 -13.87 -5.94
N LEU A 273 -0.10 -12.73 -5.66
CA LEU A 273 0.41 -11.65 -4.80
C LEU A 273 -0.10 -11.69 -3.35
N GLY A 274 -0.94 -12.68 -3.01
CA GLY A 274 -1.36 -12.96 -1.63
C GLY A 274 -2.41 -12.00 -1.06
N GLY A 275 -3.12 -11.22 -1.89
CA GLY A 275 -4.03 -10.17 -1.41
C GLY A 275 -5.08 -10.63 -0.39
N GLY A 276 -5.84 -11.68 -0.68
CA GLY A 276 -6.85 -12.19 0.27
C GLY A 276 -6.24 -12.71 1.59
N SER A 277 -5.05 -13.31 1.54
CA SER A 277 -4.33 -13.72 2.75
C SER A 277 -3.81 -12.53 3.55
N SER A 278 -3.39 -11.47 2.87
CA SER A 278 -2.96 -10.22 3.49
C SER A 278 -4.12 -9.49 4.15
N ASP A 279 -5.27 -9.40 3.49
CA ASP A 279 -6.49 -8.82 4.07
C ASP A 279 -6.88 -9.55 5.36
N ALA A 280 -6.90 -10.90 5.32
CA ALA A 280 -7.21 -11.73 6.48
C ALA A 280 -6.21 -11.52 7.63
N ALA A 281 -4.90 -11.51 7.33
CA ALA A 281 -3.86 -11.24 8.31
C ALA A 281 -4.01 -9.84 8.92
N THR A 282 -4.31 -8.83 8.11
CA THR A 282 -4.56 -7.46 8.55
C THR A 282 -5.75 -7.37 9.49
N VAL A 283 -6.83 -8.11 9.21
CA VAL A 283 -7.99 -8.20 10.14
C VAL A 283 -7.57 -8.87 11.46
N LEU A 284 -6.86 -9.99 11.42
CA LEU A 284 -6.39 -10.67 12.64
C LEU A 284 -5.52 -9.75 13.50
N VAL A 285 -4.52 -9.10 12.88
CA VAL A 285 -3.57 -8.22 13.57
C VAL A 285 -4.26 -6.95 14.07
N GLY A 286 -5.07 -6.32 13.22
CA GLY A 286 -5.81 -5.09 13.53
C GLY A 286 -6.82 -5.31 14.63
N LEU A 287 -7.68 -6.33 14.53
CA LEU A 287 -8.68 -6.62 15.56
C LEU A 287 -8.07 -7.13 16.86
N ASN A 288 -6.97 -7.90 16.83
CA ASN A 288 -6.25 -8.26 18.06
C ASN A 288 -5.77 -7.01 18.82
N ALA A 289 -5.27 -6.00 18.08
CA ALA A 289 -4.89 -4.72 18.65
C ALA A 289 -6.11 -3.89 19.11
N LEU A 290 -7.19 -3.88 18.32
CA LEU A 290 -8.34 -3.02 18.58
C LEU A 290 -9.23 -3.51 19.72
N TRP A 291 -9.43 -4.83 19.79
CA TRP A 291 -10.16 -5.53 20.83
C TRP A 291 -9.32 -5.78 22.09
N GLY A 292 -8.00 -5.61 22.01
CA GLY A 292 -7.10 -5.80 23.16
C GLY A 292 -7.00 -7.25 23.63
N THR A 293 -7.12 -8.22 22.71
CA THR A 293 -7.17 -9.65 23.06
C THR A 293 -5.82 -10.23 23.48
N GLY A 294 -4.71 -9.51 23.27
CA GLY A 294 -3.40 -9.85 23.80
C GLY A 294 -2.73 -11.09 23.18
N LEU A 295 -3.25 -11.61 22.06
CA LEU A 295 -2.62 -12.74 21.37
C LEU A 295 -1.26 -12.32 20.82
N ASN A 296 -0.28 -13.20 20.99
CA ASN A 296 1.05 -13.04 20.42
C ASN A 296 1.07 -13.42 18.93
N GLU A 297 2.21 -13.15 18.28
CA GLU A 297 2.40 -13.40 16.85
C GLU A 297 2.19 -14.87 16.46
N ASP A 298 2.67 -15.82 17.28
CA ASP A 298 2.55 -17.25 17.01
C ASP A 298 1.10 -17.75 17.08
N ALA A 299 0.33 -17.27 18.05
CA ALA A 299 -1.09 -17.59 18.17
C ALA A 299 -1.88 -17.05 16.97
N LEU A 300 -1.62 -15.80 16.56
CA LEU A 300 -2.24 -15.21 15.37
C LEU A 300 -1.84 -15.95 14.08
N ALA A 301 -0.56 -16.34 13.93
CA ALA A 301 -0.10 -17.09 12.77
C ALA A 301 -0.76 -18.47 12.70
N THR A 302 -0.93 -19.13 13.85
CA THR A 302 -1.64 -20.42 13.96
C THR A 302 -3.12 -20.30 13.57
N LEU A 303 -3.81 -19.23 13.98
CA LEU A 303 -5.18 -18.95 13.53
C LEU A 303 -5.20 -18.64 12.02
N GLY A 304 -4.28 -17.80 11.56
CA GLY A 304 -4.16 -17.40 10.17
C GLY A 304 -3.97 -18.58 9.22
N LEU A 305 -3.19 -19.58 9.61
CA LEU A 305 -2.98 -20.80 8.82
C LEU A 305 -4.29 -21.54 8.48
N LYS A 306 -5.32 -21.44 9.34
CA LYS A 306 -6.65 -22.03 9.07
C LYS A 306 -7.41 -21.31 7.94
N LEU A 307 -7.00 -20.10 7.58
CA LEU A 307 -7.62 -19.28 6.55
C LEU A 307 -6.84 -19.38 5.23
N GLY A 308 -5.52 -19.54 5.28
CA GLY A 308 -4.68 -19.75 4.11
C GLY A 308 -3.19 -19.87 4.44
N ALA A 309 -2.44 -20.58 3.59
CA ALA A 309 -1.02 -20.87 3.79
C ALA A 309 -0.12 -19.62 3.81
N ASP A 310 -0.50 -18.56 3.09
CA ASP A 310 0.24 -17.30 3.04
C ASP A 310 -0.12 -16.34 4.20
N VAL A 311 -1.19 -16.59 4.97
CA VAL A 311 -1.63 -15.67 6.06
C VAL A 311 -0.55 -15.50 7.14
N PRO A 312 0.16 -16.57 7.59
CA PRO A 312 1.23 -16.44 8.58
C PRO A 312 2.32 -15.43 8.21
N VAL A 313 2.78 -15.34 6.95
CA VAL A 313 3.87 -14.41 6.60
C VAL A 313 3.45 -12.94 6.76
N PHE A 314 2.19 -12.64 6.47
CA PHE A 314 1.63 -11.30 6.69
C PHE A 314 1.42 -11.00 8.18
N VAL A 315 0.98 -11.98 8.97
CA VAL A 315 0.86 -11.86 10.43
C VAL A 315 2.21 -11.61 11.09
N ARG A 316 3.28 -12.27 10.64
CA ARG A 316 4.65 -12.06 11.15
C ARG A 316 5.30 -10.78 10.63
N GLY A 317 4.86 -10.30 9.48
CA GLY A 317 5.22 -9.00 8.93
C GLY A 317 6.67 -8.83 8.51
N ARG A 318 7.38 -9.93 8.20
CA ARG A 318 8.79 -9.92 7.79
C ARG A 318 8.97 -10.77 6.55
N SER A 319 9.97 -10.42 5.73
CA SER A 319 10.39 -11.30 4.63
C SER A 319 10.95 -12.60 5.21
N ALA A 320 10.63 -13.74 4.60
CA ALA A 320 10.93 -15.04 5.19
C ALA A 320 11.23 -16.11 4.15
N TRP A 321 12.17 -16.99 4.48
CA TRP A 321 12.26 -18.31 3.88
C TRP A 321 11.10 -19.16 4.43
N ALA A 322 10.38 -19.84 3.55
CA ALA A 322 9.23 -20.64 3.91
C ALA A 322 9.38 -22.08 3.42
N GLU A 323 9.01 -23.02 4.29
CA GLU A 323 8.91 -24.46 4.02
C GLU A 323 7.52 -25.00 4.40
N GLY A 324 7.31 -26.32 4.33
CA GLY A 324 6.00 -26.91 4.58
C GLY A 324 5.08 -26.68 3.40
N VAL A 325 3.85 -26.29 3.65
CA VAL A 325 2.94 -25.72 2.64
C VAL A 325 3.10 -24.19 2.52
N GLY A 326 4.11 -23.61 3.18
CA GLY A 326 4.37 -22.15 3.25
C GLY A 326 4.28 -21.57 4.67
N GLU A 327 3.97 -22.38 5.67
CA GLU A 327 3.72 -21.99 7.06
C GLU A 327 4.98 -22.02 7.96
N ARG A 328 6.01 -22.80 7.58
CA ARG A 328 7.25 -22.90 8.35
C ARG A 328 8.18 -21.77 7.96
N LEU A 329 8.09 -20.65 8.68
CA LEU A 329 8.75 -19.40 8.35
C LEU A 329 10.04 -19.16 9.14
N SER A 330 11.13 -18.93 8.42
CA SER A 330 12.42 -18.48 8.96
C SER A 330 12.72 -17.08 8.42
N PRO A 331 12.74 -16.02 9.27
CA PRO A 331 13.00 -14.66 8.81
C PRO A 331 14.34 -14.54 8.07
N ILE A 332 14.35 -13.79 6.97
CA ILE A 332 15.55 -13.54 6.17
C ILE A 332 15.70 -12.06 5.84
N LYS A 333 16.91 -11.52 6.02
CA LYS A 333 17.23 -10.15 5.61
C LYS A 333 17.50 -10.11 4.11
N LEU A 334 16.77 -9.26 3.40
CA LEU A 334 16.92 -9.05 1.96
C LEU A 334 17.37 -7.60 1.70
N PRO A 335 18.22 -7.36 0.69
CA PRO A 335 18.60 -6.00 0.32
C PRO A 335 17.37 -5.20 -0.12
N ARG A 336 17.38 -3.88 0.12
CA ARG A 336 16.36 -3.00 -0.45
C ARG A 336 16.44 -3.06 -1.97
N ARG A 337 15.29 -3.33 -2.57
CA ARG A 337 15.10 -3.52 -4.00
C ARG A 337 13.74 -2.95 -4.39
N TRP A 338 13.63 -2.60 -5.65
CA TRP A 338 12.39 -2.16 -6.26
C TRP A 338 11.92 -3.22 -7.24
N TYR A 339 10.60 -3.32 -7.40
CA TYR A 339 9.98 -4.32 -8.23
C TYR A 339 9.00 -3.65 -9.18
N VAL A 340 9.06 -4.05 -10.45
CA VAL A 340 7.97 -3.83 -11.40
C VAL A 340 7.11 -5.07 -11.37
N VAL A 341 5.87 -4.94 -10.90
CA VAL A 341 4.87 -6.01 -10.88
C VAL A 341 3.91 -5.77 -12.02
N LEU A 342 3.78 -6.74 -12.93
CA LEU A 342 2.78 -6.69 -14.00
C LEU A 342 1.61 -7.61 -13.70
N ASP A 343 0.40 -7.07 -13.82
CA ASP A 343 -0.83 -7.82 -13.95
C ASP A 343 -1.20 -7.99 -15.43
N PRO A 344 -1.16 -9.23 -15.97
CA PRO A 344 -1.58 -9.49 -17.34
C PRO A 344 -3.10 -9.46 -17.53
N ARG A 345 -3.89 -9.21 -16.48
CA ARG A 345 -5.37 -9.28 -16.46
C ARG A 345 -5.90 -10.64 -16.92
N GLU A 346 -5.21 -11.70 -16.52
CA GLU A 346 -5.58 -13.09 -16.79
C GLU A 346 -5.62 -13.88 -15.47
N HIS A 347 -6.75 -14.52 -15.19
CA HIS A 347 -6.91 -15.32 -13.98
C HIS A 347 -6.28 -16.70 -14.17
N VAL A 348 -5.43 -17.10 -13.21
CA VAL A 348 -4.73 -18.39 -13.21
C VAL A 348 -5.22 -19.24 -12.03
N PRO A 349 -6.05 -20.28 -12.27
CA PRO A 349 -6.60 -21.10 -11.19
C PRO A 349 -5.54 -21.98 -10.53
N THR A 350 -5.10 -21.62 -9.32
CA THR A 350 -4.06 -22.33 -8.55
C THR A 350 -4.34 -23.83 -8.42
N ALA A 351 -5.59 -24.22 -8.13
CA ALA A 351 -5.96 -25.61 -7.95
C ALA A 351 -5.75 -26.46 -9.22
N ALA A 352 -6.04 -25.91 -10.39
CA ALA A 352 -5.84 -26.59 -11.68
C ALA A 352 -4.35 -26.79 -12.00
N LEU A 353 -3.51 -25.83 -11.63
CA LEU A 353 -2.06 -25.94 -11.82
C LEU A 353 -1.43 -27.04 -10.96
N PHE A 354 -1.87 -27.19 -9.70
CA PHE A 354 -1.40 -28.29 -8.85
C PHE A 354 -1.70 -29.69 -9.41
N GLN A 355 -2.71 -29.80 -10.30
CA GLN A 355 -3.07 -31.03 -11.01
C GLN A 355 -2.38 -31.19 -12.37
N ALA A 356 -1.60 -30.20 -12.83
CA ALA A 356 -0.94 -30.24 -14.14
C ALA A 356 0.11 -31.36 -14.23
N SER A 357 0.06 -32.17 -15.28
CA SER A 357 1.01 -33.28 -15.50
C SER A 357 2.46 -32.81 -15.56
N GLU A 358 2.69 -31.66 -16.17
CA GLU A 358 3.99 -31.03 -16.41
C GLU A 358 4.58 -30.32 -15.18
N LEU A 359 3.86 -30.25 -14.06
CA LEU A 359 4.35 -29.63 -12.84
C LEU A 359 5.42 -30.51 -12.19
N THR A 360 6.64 -29.98 -12.08
CA THR A 360 7.74 -30.60 -11.32
C THR A 360 7.37 -30.64 -9.83
N ARG A 361 7.37 -31.84 -9.23
CA ARG A 361 6.95 -32.08 -7.83
C ARG A 361 8.03 -32.72 -6.95
N ASN A 362 9.24 -32.83 -7.46
CA ASN A 362 10.35 -33.54 -6.85
C ASN A 362 11.66 -32.74 -7.01
N ALA A 363 11.57 -31.41 -7.00
CA ALA A 363 12.74 -30.55 -7.11
C ALA A 363 13.68 -30.79 -5.92
N ALA A 364 15.00 -30.79 -6.17
CA ALA A 364 15.98 -30.87 -5.10
C ALA A 364 15.82 -29.67 -4.15
N PRO A 365 15.86 -29.89 -2.82
CA PRO A 365 15.75 -28.81 -1.86
C PRO A 365 16.80 -27.72 -2.11
N ALA A 366 16.35 -26.47 -2.13
CA ALA A 366 17.23 -25.31 -2.16
C ALA A 366 17.80 -25.04 -0.77
N THR A 367 19.00 -24.46 -0.72
CA THR A 367 19.57 -23.89 0.51
C THR A 367 19.46 -22.37 0.46
N ILE A 368 19.47 -21.72 1.63
CA ILE A 368 19.54 -20.24 1.72
C ILE A 368 20.74 -19.71 0.93
N SER A 369 21.90 -20.39 1.00
CA SER A 369 23.10 -20.03 0.23
C SER A 369 22.84 -20.02 -1.28
N SER A 370 22.22 -21.09 -1.82
CA SER A 370 21.88 -21.19 -3.25
C SER A 370 20.87 -20.14 -3.72
N PHE A 371 19.99 -19.67 -2.83
CA PHE A 371 19.09 -18.56 -3.13
C PHE A 371 19.85 -17.23 -3.16
N VAL A 372 20.72 -16.97 -2.17
CA VAL A 372 21.51 -15.75 -2.08
C VAL A 372 22.49 -15.60 -3.25
N SER A 373 23.07 -16.70 -3.74
CA SER A 373 23.92 -16.71 -4.95
C SER A 373 23.14 -16.50 -6.24
N GLY A 374 21.81 -16.68 -6.23
CA GLY A 374 20.94 -16.58 -7.40
C GLY A 374 20.76 -17.88 -8.19
N ASP A 375 21.35 -18.99 -7.73
CA ASP A 375 21.24 -20.32 -8.34
C ASP A 375 19.79 -20.87 -8.24
N SER A 376 19.12 -20.57 -7.13
CA SER A 376 17.71 -20.94 -6.88
C SER A 376 16.80 -19.73 -7.05
N ALA A 377 16.31 -19.50 -8.26
CA ALA A 377 15.41 -18.37 -8.57
C ALA A 377 14.30 -18.72 -9.57
N GLU A 378 14.03 -20.02 -9.75
CA GLU A 378 12.93 -20.53 -10.58
C GLU A 378 11.60 -20.59 -9.81
N ASN A 379 10.50 -20.63 -10.56
CA ASN A 379 9.17 -20.90 -10.04
C ASN A 379 8.63 -22.17 -10.70
N ALA A 380 8.29 -23.18 -9.90
CA ALA A 380 7.82 -24.48 -10.36
C ALA A 380 6.58 -24.40 -11.28
N PHE A 381 5.74 -23.38 -11.11
CA PHE A 381 4.56 -23.18 -11.94
C PHE A 381 4.85 -22.54 -13.29
N GLU A 382 6.00 -21.86 -13.44
CA GLU A 382 6.26 -21.03 -14.61
C GLU A 382 6.15 -21.79 -15.94
N PRO A 383 6.72 -23.00 -16.13
CA PRO A 383 6.58 -23.73 -17.39
C PRO A 383 5.12 -24.04 -17.75
N ALA A 384 4.35 -24.53 -16.78
CA ALA A 384 2.93 -24.86 -16.98
C ALA A 384 2.09 -23.60 -17.25
N VAL A 385 2.39 -22.50 -16.55
CA VAL A 385 1.71 -21.22 -16.75
C VAL A 385 2.00 -20.65 -18.12
N ARG A 386 3.27 -20.65 -18.56
CA ARG A 386 3.63 -20.19 -19.91
C ARG A 386 2.93 -20.98 -21.01
N ALA A 387 2.78 -22.30 -20.83
CA ALA A 387 2.13 -23.16 -21.81
C ALA A 387 0.61 -22.94 -21.91
N ARG A 388 -0.05 -22.60 -20.80
CA ARG A 388 -1.51 -22.55 -20.70
C ARG A 388 -2.11 -21.14 -20.71
N HIS A 389 -1.32 -20.13 -20.39
CA HIS A 389 -1.77 -18.74 -20.17
C HIS A 389 -0.98 -17.76 -21.04
N PRO A 390 -1.41 -17.53 -22.30
CA PRO A 390 -0.66 -16.73 -23.27
C PRO A 390 -0.41 -15.29 -22.85
N ARG A 391 -1.30 -14.64 -22.08
CA ARG A 391 -1.05 -13.25 -21.65
C ARG A 391 -0.01 -13.19 -20.56
N VAL A 392 0.02 -14.19 -19.66
CA VAL A 392 1.09 -14.33 -18.66
C VAL A 392 2.43 -14.58 -19.35
N ALA A 393 2.48 -15.45 -20.36
CA ALA A 393 3.68 -15.68 -21.16
C ALA A 393 4.16 -14.40 -21.85
N ALA A 394 3.25 -13.65 -22.48
CA ALA A 394 3.57 -12.36 -23.11
C ALA A 394 4.09 -11.33 -22.10
N ALA A 395 3.57 -11.30 -20.87
CA ALA A 395 4.05 -10.43 -19.81
C ALA A 395 5.46 -10.81 -19.33
N LEU A 396 5.75 -12.11 -19.18
CA LEU A 396 7.11 -12.62 -18.88
C LEU A 396 8.09 -12.21 -19.99
N ASP A 397 7.73 -12.42 -21.26
CA ASP A 397 8.60 -12.09 -22.40
C ASP A 397 8.80 -10.58 -22.56
N TRP A 398 7.78 -9.78 -22.25
CA TRP A 398 7.90 -8.33 -22.25
C TRP A 398 8.84 -7.84 -21.13
N LEU A 399 8.65 -8.27 -19.88
CA LEU A 399 9.57 -7.92 -18.79
C LEU A 399 10.98 -8.50 -19.01
N GLY A 400 11.07 -9.66 -19.65
CA GLY A 400 12.32 -10.36 -19.96
C GLY A 400 13.29 -9.52 -20.77
N ARG A 401 12.77 -8.58 -21.59
CA ARG A 401 13.58 -7.60 -22.35
C ARG A 401 14.28 -6.57 -21.47
N HIS A 402 13.86 -6.42 -20.22
CA HIS A 402 14.40 -5.45 -19.25
C HIS A 402 15.23 -6.11 -18.13
N GLY A 403 15.21 -7.45 -18.04
CA GLY A 403 15.99 -8.22 -17.08
C GLY A 403 15.33 -9.55 -16.75
N ARG A 404 15.75 -10.20 -15.65
CA ARG A 404 15.23 -11.50 -15.24
C ARG A 404 13.79 -11.39 -14.69
N ALA A 405 12.81 -11.56 -15.57
CA ALA A 405 11.40 -11.68 -15.21
C ALA A 405 11.12 -13.00 -14.49
N ARG A 406 10.20 -12.99 -13.53
CA ARG A 406 9.80 -14.16 -12.73
C ARG A 406 8.31 -14.16 -12.46
N LEU A 407 7.71 -15.35 -12.36
CA LEU A 407 6.34 -15.53 -11.89
C LEU A 407 6.27 -15.43 -10.36
N SER A 408 5.24 -14.77 -9.81
CA SER A 408 4.94 -14.80 -8.36
C SER A 408 3.85 -15.81 -8.03
N GLY A 409 4.02 -16.59 -6.96
CA GLY A 409 3.08 -17.62 -6.55
C GLY A 409 2.79 -18.62 -7.67
N SER A 410 1.52 -18.87 -7.94
CA SER A 410 1.09 -19.66 -9.11
C SER A 410 0.70 -18.78 -10.33
N GLY A 411 1.03 -17.49 -10.31
CA GLY A 411 0.55 -16.50 -11.28
C GLY A 411 -0.81 -15.91 -10.91
N GLY A 412 -1.40 -15.03 -11.73
CA GLY A 412 -0.93 -14.59 -13.05
C GLY A 412 0.10 -13.45 -13.07
N CYS A 413 0.38 -12.79 -11.95
CA CYS A 413 1.30 -11.66 -11.95
C CYS A 413 2.76 -12.10 -12.09
N VAL A 414 3.52 -11.26 -12.77
CA VAL A 414 4.95 -11.45 -13.04
C VAL A 414 5.71 -10.24 -12.53
N PHE A 415 6.99 -10.38 -12.24
CA PHE A 415 7.78 -9.29 -11.69
C PHE A 415 9.21 -9.23 -12.21
N LEU A 416 9.77 -8.03 -12.19
CA LEU A 416 11.16 -7.71 -12.45
C LEU A 416 11.76 -6.99 -11.24
N GLU A 417 12.93 -7.41 -10.79
CA GLU A 417 13.67 -6.74 -9.71
C GLU A 417 14.66 -5.72 -10.26
N THR A 418 14.71 -4.53 -9.67
CA THR A 418 15.66 -3.45 -9.98
C THR A 418 16.33 -2.92 -8.70
N ARG A 419 17.44 -2.19 -8.88
CA ARG A 419 18.20 -1.62 -7.75
C ARG A 419 17.64 -0.30 -7.25
N THR A 420 17.03 0.50 -8.13
CA THR A 420 16.56 1.86 -7.82
C THR A 420 15.11 2.06 -8.26
N HIS A 421 14.44 3.03 -7.65
CA HIS A 421 13.05 3.37 -7.95
C HIS A 421 12.91 3.86 -9.39
N GLU A 422 13.82 4.72 -9.82
CA GLU A 422 13.85 5.35 -11.15
C GLU A 422 13.97 4.28 -12.25
N ALA A 423 14.77 3.23 -12.02
CA ALA A 423 14.89 2.13 -12.96
C ALA A 423 13.59 1.31 -13.06
N ALA A 424 12.90 1.07 -11.94
CA ALA A 424 11.61 0.38 -11.94
C ALA A 424 10.53 1.24 -12.63
N LEU A 425 10.46 2.53 -12.26
CA LEU A 425 9.52 3.50 -12.83
C LEU A 425 9.71 3.65 -14.33
N GLY A 426 10.96 3.77 -14.79
CA GLY A 426 11.28 3.84 -16.21
C GLY A 426 10.78 2.62 -17.00
N VAL A 427 10.82 1.42 -16.43
CA VAL A 427 10.24 0.21 -17.05
C VAL A 427 8.71 0.26 -17.01
N ALA A 428 8.11 0.56 -15.86
CA ALA A 428 6.66 0.61 -15.68
C ALA A 428 5.97 1.61 -16.61
N LEU A 429 6.59 2.78 -16.86
CA LEU A 429 6.05 3.80 -17.77
C LEU A 429 5.99 3.38 -19.24
N ARG A 430 6.76 2.36 -19.64
CA ARG A 430 6.72 1.77 -20.99
C ARG A 430 5.78 0.58 -21.09
N CYS A 431 5.07 0.25 -20.01
CA CYS A 431 4.16 -0.89 -19.96
C CYS A 431 3.08 -0.78 -21.05
N PRO A 432 2.87 -1.82 -21.88
CA PRO A 432 1.79 -1.85 -22.85
C PRO A 432 0.42 -1.80 -22.17
N GLU A 433 -0.56 -1.16 -22.80
CA GLU A 433 -1.95 -1.06 -22.30
C GLU A 433 -2.62 -2.42 -22.00
N ALA A 434 -2.12 -3.49 -22.63
CA ALA A 434 -2.60 -4.85 -22.41
C ALA A 434 -2.36 -5.36 -20.97
N PHE A 435 -1.45 -4.73 -20.22
CA PHE A 435 -1.07 -5.08 -18.85
C PHE A 435 -1.31 -3.89 -17.91
N VAL A 436 -1.18 -4.13 -16.61
CA VAL A 436 -1.08 -3.06 -15.60
C VAL A 436 0.25 -3.19 -14.89
N ALA A 437 1.00 -2.09 -14.79
CA ALA A 437 2.25 -2.06 -14.05
C ALA A 437 2.11 -1.35 -12.71
N HIS A 438 2.73 -1.92 -11.68
CA HIS A 438 2.91 -1.30 -10.37
C HIS A 438 4.39 -1.31 -10.00
N VAL A 439 4.86 -0.20 -9.45
CA VAL A 439 6.19 -0.11 -8.83
C VAL A 439 6.01 -0.22 -7.32
N ALA A 440 6.82 -1.07 -6.70
CA ALA A 440 6.81 -1.24 -5.25
C ALA A 440 8.21 -1.53 -4.72
N ALA A 441 8.52 -1.05 -3.52
CA ALA A 441 9.72 -1.41 -2.80
C ALA A 441 9.50 -2.69 -2.00
N GLY A 442 10.52 -3.54 -1.98
CA GLY A 442 10.58 -4.61 -1.00
C GLY A 442 10.85 -4.07 0.39
N VAL A 443 10.04 -4.46 1.38
CA VAL A 443 10.08 -3.90 2.73
C VAL A 443 10.26 -4.94 3.82
N ASP A 444 10.89 -4.49 4.90
CA ASP A 444 11.03 -5.19 6.17
C ASP A 444 11.34 -4.12 7.24
N PRO A 445 10.44 -3.85 8.21
CA PRO A 445 9.19 -4.57 8.49
C PRO A 445 8.04 -4.23 7.51
N SER A 446 6.98 -5.04 7.58
CA SER A 446 5.73 -4.85 6.86
C SER A 446 5.03 -3.51 7.18
N PRO A 447 4.39 -2.85 6.19
CA PRO A 447 3.55 -1.68 6.43
C PRO A 447 2.46 -1.91 7.47
N LEU A 448 1.91 -3.13 7.56
CA LEU A 448 0.92 -3.51 8.57
C LEU A 448 1.47 -3.36 9.99
N HIS A 449 2.73 -3.77 10.18
CA HIS A 449 3.37 -3.72 11.49
C HIS A 449 3.73 -2.29 11.89
N LEU A 450 4.15 -1.47 10.93
CA LEU A 450 4.36 -0.03 11.14
C LEU A 450 3.04 0.65 11.54
N ALA A 451 1.94 0.38 10.84
CA ALA A 451 0.62 0.91 11.18
C ALA A 451 0.15 0.44 12.58
N ARG A 452 0.35 -0.85 12.91
CA ARG A 452 0.04 -1.39 14.24
C ARG A 452 0.80 -0.64 15.34
N GLN A 453 2.10 -0.42 15.17
CA GLN A 453 2.90 0.31 16.16
C GLN A 453 2.36 1.73 16.37
N ARG A 454 2.07 2.46 15.28
CA ARG A 454 1.49 3.81 15.36
C ARG A 454 0.13 3.81 16.07
N ILE A 455 -0.78 2.93 15.69
CA ILE A 455 -2.13 2.86 16.27
C ILE A 455 -2.09 2.49 17.76
N LEU A 456 -1.24 1.53 18.15
CA LEU A 456 -1.08 1.17 19.57
C LEU A 456 -0.48 2.33 20.38
N ALA A 457 0.51 3.04 19.86
CA ALA A 457 1.08 4.22 20.52
C ALA A 457 0.02 5.31 20.75
N ARG A 458 -0.88 5.52 19.79
CA ARG A 458 -2.00 6.48 19.90
C ARG A 458 -3.03 6.10 20.97
N ARG A 459 -3.17 4.81 21.26
CA ARG A 459 -4.08 4.31 22.31
C ARG A 459 -3.44 4.33 23.70
N ALA A 460 -2.15 4.05 23.80
CA ALA A 460 -1.41 4.09 25.06
C ALA A 460 -1.36 5.50 25.66
N ALA A 461 -1.26 6.56 24.83
CA ALA A 461 -1.28 7.96 25.30
C ALA A 461 -2.62 8.43 25.93
N LYS A 462 -3.60 7.53 26.07
CA LYS A 462 -4.94 7.79 26.62
C LYS A 462 -5.20 7.07 27.95
N GLN A 463 -4.28 6.19 28.37
CA GLN A 463 -4.24 5.53 29.69
C GLN A 463 -3.21 6.26 30.55
#